data_AF-A0A9P1HAF7-F1
#
_entry.id   AF-A0A9P1HAF7-F1
#
_cell.length_a   1.000
_cell.length_b   1.000
_cell.length_c   1.000
_cell.angle_alpha   90.00
_cell.angle_beta   90.00
_cell.angle_gamma   90.00
#
_symmetry.space_group_name_H-M   'P 1'
#
loop_
_entity.id
_entity.type
_entity.pdbx_description
1 polymer ?
#
loop_
_entity_poly.entity_id
_entity_poly.type
_entity_poly.pdbx_seq_one_letter_code
_entity_poly.pdbx_strand_id
1 'polypeptide(L)'
;MGYDPAKPEPTSKEKVNVRVDLPPEAYLKTPIDSRFTKRPGFNTNSRPISVHVNQFSVKSIDPDQKIYQYDTTQIDMRALKSYLSGTSAWDNTVLECMNFLDHLIRQRPSENLLAIKRNFYNLNEPRRPLTNGTFNEVATGAYASIRLCQIKPGGTGLGINVDVANTAMWTGGQSLLALVQAYLPSIDRRFSNYGRRISVQDYFYQRYNTTLHWPDLPVIETTKKGCYMPMELCWIKPMQRFPFKLSGAQTSDMIRIAVTRPPVRRTNIMQKFASLDYQNDHYLHQYGVRIDNHFTATDARLLKPPVLQFNRSKIEPGTSGRWDLKGKKLFVSNTRPLKTWGFVRFTNVVDFPLMAAFARQFKQFFIQHGGVVSDDPLYFDATRGGSLAAALKSAHDQWQQKKGSKVDLMFCIISKGKEDIYTRLKKSADCRLAVLTQMLLDENVVKSTLNIAATFASR
;
A
#
# COMPACT_ATOMS: atom_id res chain seq x y z
N MET A 1 -8.97 19.91 -3.07
CA MET A 1 -9.71 19.61 -1.82
C MET A 1 -11.02 20.37 -1.91
N GLY A 2 -12.16 19.67 -1.91
CA GLY A 2 -13.47 20.29 -2.05
C GLY A 2 -13.93 20.87 -0.72
N TYR A 3 -14.43 22.09 -0.76
CA TYR A 3 -15.16 22.74 0.33
C TYR A 3 -16.64 22.64 -0.02
N ASP A 4 -17.42 22.00 0.84
CA ASP A 4 -18.88 21.90 0.72
C ASP A 4 -19.50 22.94 1.66
N PRO A 5 -20.05 24.06 1.15
CA PRO A 5 -20.63 25.12 1.96
C PRO A 5 -21.94 24.72 2.65
N ALA A 6 -22.53 23.57 2.32
CA ALA A 6 -23.72 23.05 3.00
C ALA A 6 -23.39 22.14 4.19
N LYS A 7 -22.09 21.85 4.44
CA LYS A 7 -21.68 21.05 5.58
C LYS A 7 -21.75 21.91 6.86
N PRO A 8 -22.57 21.54 7.87
CA PRO A 8 -22.63 22.30 9.11
C PRO A 8 -21.23 22.38 9.74
N GLU A 9 -20.88 23.55 10.28
CA GLU A 9 -19.60 23.69 10.98
C GLU A 9 -19.55 22.67 12.13
N PRO A 10 -18.45 21.89 12.24
CA PRO A 10 -18.34 20.91 13.31
C PRO A 10 -18.40 21.63 14.66
N THR A 11 -19.27 21.15 15.53
CA THR A 11 -19.36 21.63 16.92
C THR A 11 -18.00 21.46 17.60
N SER A 12 -17.69 22.23 18.65
CA SER A 12 -16.39 22.12 19.36
C SER A 12 -16.05 20.70 19.81
N LYS A 13 -17.05 19.84 20.02
CA LYS A 13 -16.92 18.41 20.35
C LYS A 13 -16.46 17.53 19.17
N GLU A 14 -16.64 17.97 17.94
CA GLU A 14 -16.30 17.25 16.69
C GLU A 14 -14.92 17.63 16.12
N LYS A 15 -14.23 18.61 16.73
CA LYS A 15 -12.84 18.99 16.39
C LYS A 15 -11.81 17.99 16.92
N VAL A 16 -12.08 16.69 16.85
CA VAL A 16 -11.09 15.67 17.18
C VAL A 16 -10.64 14.95 15.93
N ASN A 17 -9.32 14.83 15.81
CA ASN A 17 -8.68 14.14 14.71
C ASN A 17 -9.21 12.69 14.61
N VAL A 18 -9.82 12.34 13.49
CA VAL A 18 -10.35 11.00 13.18
C VAL A 18 -9.26 9.94 12.97
N ARG A 19 -7.97 10.28 13.15
CA ARG A 19 -6.83 9.35 13.06
C ARG A 19 -6.25 8.99 14.43
N VAL A 20 -7.10 8.77 15.42
CA VAL A 20 -6.70 8.26 16.73
C VAL A 20 -7.07 6.77 16.77
N ASP A 21 -6.11 5.91 17.13
CA ASP A 21 -6.42 4.50 17.45
C ASP A 21 -7.49 4.45 18.55
N LEU A 22 -8.26 3.36 18.65
CA LEU A 22 -9.31 3.26 19.66
C LEU A 22 -8.74 3.61 21.06
N PRO A 23 -9.31 4.61 21.75
CA PRO A 23 -8.79 5.04 23.05
C PRO A 23 -8.82 3.88 24.05
N PRO A 24 -7.82 3.75 24.94
CA PRO A 24 -7.79 2.78 26.05
C PRO A 24 -9.09 2.60 26.84
N GLU A 25 -9.95 3.61 26.91
CA GLU A 25 -11.30 3.51 27.49
C GLU A 25 -12.20 2.47 26.84
N ALA A 26 -11.99 2.19 25.55
CA ALA A 26 -12.59 1.05 24.87
C ALA A 26 -12.07 -0.30 25.41
N TYR A 27 -11.17 -0.30 26.39
CA TYR A 27 -10.59 -1.48 27.04
C TYR A 27 -10.68 -1.40 28.58
N LEU A 28 -11.14 -0.29 29.15
CA LEU A 28 -11.32 -0.12 30.60
C LEU A 28 -12.63 -0.75 31.06
N LYS A 29 -12.60 -1.43 32.22
CA LYS A 29 -13.80 -1.98 32.88
C LYS A 29 -14.45 -1.01 33.85
N THR A 30 -13.76 0.08 34.21
CA THR A 30 -14.24 1.08 35.19
C THR A 30 -15.28 2.02 34.58
N PRO A 31 -16.26 2.48 35.37
CA PRO A 31 -17.33 3.36 34.90
C PRO A 31 -16.84 4.81 34.79
N ILE A 32 -16.01 5.11 33.80
CA ILE A 32 -15.71 6.49 33.39
C ILE A 32 -16.78 6.91 32.39
N ASP A 33 -17.32 8.13 32.52
CA ASP A 33 -18.19 8.74 31.51
C ASP A 33 -17.32 9.11 30.30
N SER A 34 -17.53 8.40 29.18
CA SER A 34 -16.74 8.52 27.97
C SER A 34 -17.66 8.70 26.78
N ARG A 35 -17.25 9.55 25.84
CA ARG A 35 -17.93 9.74 24.56
C ARG A 35 -17.85 8.52 23.61
N PHE A 36 -17.06 7.49 23.95
CA PHE A 36 -16.88 6.30 23.13
C PHE A 36 -17.64 5.10 23.70
N THR A 37 -18.24 4.29 22.83
CA THR A 37 -18.91 3.05 23.24
C THR A 37 -17.93 2.10 23.92
N LYS A 38 -18.25 1.69 25.15
CA LYS A 38 -17.45 0.74 25.93
C LYS A 38 -17.45 -0.63 25.26
N ARG A 39 -16.31 -1.31 25.32
CA ARG A 39 -16.23 -2.72 24.91
C ARG A 39 -17.02 -3.57 25.92
N PRO A 40 -17.91 -4.47 25.46
CA PRO A 40 -18.74 -5.28 26.34
C PRO A 40 -17.94 -6.33 27.13
N GLY A 41 -16.74 -6.67 26.68
CA GLY A 41 -15.84 -7.60 27.35
C GLY A 41 -14.78 -8.18 26.43
N PHE A 42 -13.97 -9.10 26.96
CA PHE A 42 -13.04 -9.91 26.18
C PHE A 42 -13.71 -11.21 25.73
N ASN A 43 -13.41 -11.65 24.51
CA ASN A 43 -13.88 -12.94 24.03
C ASN A 43 -13.19 -14.07 24.82
N THR A 44 -13.99 -14.93 25.45
CA THR A 44 -13.54 -16.12 26.17
C THR A 44 -13.60 -17.39 25.32
N ASN A 45 -14.29 -17.33 24.17
CA ASN A 45 -14.45 -18.47 23.28
C ASN A 45 -13.15 -18.80 22.55
N SER A 46 -12.99 -20.09 22.22
CA SER A 46 -11.87 -20.65 21.45
C SER A 46 -10.55 -20.81 22.22
N ARG A 47 -9.61 -21.52 21.60
CA ARG A 47 -8.35 -21.95 22.22
C ARG A 47 -7.44 -20.76 22.53
N PRO A 48 -6.94 -20.60 23.77
CA PRO A 48 -5.95 -19.60 24.10
C PRO A 48 -4.60 -19.92 23.44
N ILE A 49 -3.93 -18.89 22.95
CA ILE A 49 -2.58 -18.94 22.40
C ILE A 49 -1.79 -17.72 22.89
N SER A 50 -0.47 -17.83 22.97
CA SER A 50 0.41 -16.68 23.21
C SER A 50 1.02 -16.23 21.89
N VAL A 51 0.98 -14.92 21.63
CA VAL A 51 1.59 -14.31 20.43
C VAL A 51 2.55 -13.20 20.83
N HIS A 52 3.60 -13.03 20.05
CA HIS A 52 4.49 -11.88 20.19
C HIS A 52 4.11 -10.82 19.17
N VAL A 53 4.00 -9.58 19.62
CA VAL A 53 3.73 -8.43 18.76
C VAL A 53 4.97 -7.55 18.66
N ASN A 54 5.14 -6.85 17.55
CA ASN A 54 6.23 -5.91 17.28
C ASN A 54 6.07 -4.58 18.03
N GLN A 55 5.65 -4.69 19.28
CA GLN A 55 5.45 -3.61 20.21
C GLN A 55 6.40 -3.82 21.39
N PHE A 56 7.06 -2.75 21.80
CA PHE A 56 8.03 -2.72 22.87
C PHE A 56 7.44 -1.93 24.03
N SER A 57 7.28 -2.57 25.18
CA SER A 57 6.56 -1.97 26.31
C SER A 57 7.36 -0.81 26.91
N VAL A 58 6.71 0.31 27.19
CA VAL A 58 7.31 1.37 28.01
C VAL A 58 7.24 0.92 29.47
N LYS A 59 8.39 0.73 30.11
CA LYS A 59 8.52 0.22 31.48
C LYS A 59 8.27 1.27 32.55
N SER A 60 8.69 2.50 32.30
CA SER A 60 8.52 3.62 33.21
C SER A 60 8.38 4.92 32.43
N ILE A 61 7.75 5.89 33.06
CA ILE A 61 7.73 7.31 32.70
C ILE A 61 7.66 8.09 34.01
N ASP A 62 8.34 9.23 34.12
CA ASP A 62 8.19 10.09 35.30
C ASP A 62 6.81 10.79 35.23
N PRO A 63 5.87 10.48 36.15
CA PRO A 63 4.53 11.03 36.10
C PRO A 63 4.43 12.49 36.56
N ASP A 64 5.39 12.95 37.36
CA ASP A 64 5.34 14.26 38.02
C ASP A 64 6.21 15.29 37.28
N GLN A 65 6.90 14.84 36.23
CA GLN A 65 7.68 15.69 35.34
C GLN A 65 6.79 16.69 34.60
N LYS A 66 7.01 17.98 34.86
CA LYS A 66 6.43 19.08 34.07
C LYS A 66 7.20 19.23 32.77
N ILE A 67 6.47 19.41 31.68
CA ILE A 67 7.04 19.57 30.33
C ILE A 67 6.63 20.93 29.78
N TYR A 68 7.64 21.68 29.33
CA TYR A 68 7.47 23.02 28.81
C TYR A 68 7.56 22.98 27.28
N GLN A 69 6.46 23.29 26.60
CA GLN A 69 6.42 23.49 25.16
C GLN A 69 6.33 24.99 24.86
N TYR A 70 7.34 25.53 24.19
CA TYR A 70 7.34 26.92 23.71
C TYR A 70 6.60 26.96 22.35
N ASP A 71 5.58 27.76 22.04
CA ASP A 71 4.98 28.97 22.65
C ASP A 71 3.81 28.73 23.65
N THR A 72 4.03 29.07 24.93
CA THR A 72 3.06 29.26 26.05
C THR A 72 2.22 28.08 26.56
N THR A 73 2.52 26.81 26.26
CA THR A 73 1.73 25.68 26.79
C THR A 73 2.54 24.77 27.70
N GLN A 74 2.05 24.56 28.94
CA GLN A 74 2.60 23.58 29.87
C GLN A 74 1.83 22.26 29.71
N ILE A 75 2.55 21.17 29.44
CA ILE A 75 1.94 19.84 29.34
C ILE A 75 2.04 19.17 30.71
N ASP A 76 0.89 18.74 31.24
CA ASP A 76 0.78 18.05 32.53
C ASP A 76 0.67 16.53 32.33
N MET A 77 1.78 15.83 32.55
CA MET A 77 1.86 14.37 32.39
C MET A 77 0.96 13.61 33.37
N ARG A 78 0.45 14.25 34.43
CA ARG A 78 -0.53 13.66 35.34
C ARG A 78 -1.86 13.39 34.65
N ALA A 79 -2.19 14.11 33.58
CA ALA A 79 -3.37 13.81 32.76
C ALA A 79 -3.25 12.43 32.09
N LEU A 80 -2.09 12.14 31.50
CA LEU A 80 -1.83 10.82 30.90
C LEU A 80 -1.80 9.72 31.96
N LYS A 81 -1.21 9.96 33.14
CA LYS A 81 -1.24 8.99 34.25
C LYS A 81 -2.68 8.69 34.69
N SER A 82 -3.48 9.73 34.94
CA SER A 82 -4.86 9.59 35.37
C SER A 82 -5.66 8.78 34.35
N TYR A 83 -5.44 9.09 33.07
CA TYR A 83 -6.04 8.37 31.96
C TYR A 83 -5.64 6.89 31.93
N LEU A 84 -4.34 6.59 32.01
CA LEU A 84 -3.81 5.22 32.02
C LEU A 84 -4.18 4.44 33.30
N SER A 85 -4.46 5.12 34.41
CA SER A 85 -4.98 4.48 35.63
C SER A 85 -6.50 4.25 35.59
N GLY A 86 -7.18 4.75 34.57
CA GLY A 86 -8.63 4.68 34.44
C GLY A 86 -9.38 5.54 35.45
N THR A 87 -8.79 6.66 35.86
CA THR A 87 -9.39 7.65 36.77
C THR A 87 -9.88 8.91 36.05
N SER A 88 -9.45 9.14 34.81
CA SER A 88 -9.91 10.25 33.97
C SER A 88 -10.28 9.79 32.56
N ALA A 89 -11.14 10.57 31.91
CA ALA A 89 -11.50 10.35 30.52
C ALA A 89 -10.46 10.94 29.54
N TRP A 90 -10.55 10.59 28.26
CA TRP A 90 -9.75 11.09 27.16
C TRP A 90 -10.17 12.51 26.84
N ASP A 91 -9.19 13.41 26.86
CA ASP A 91 -9.36 14.81 26.47
C ASP A 91 -8.15 15.31 25.66
N ASN A 92 -8.12 16.62 25.42
CA ASN A 92 -7.03 17.24 24.66
C ASN A 92 -5.69 17.23 25.43
N THR A 93 -5.72 17.24 26.76
CA THR A 93 -4.49 17.22 27.59
C THR A 93 -3.79 15.86 27.48
N VAL A 94 -4.55 14.76 27.42
CA VAL A 94 -4.00 13.43 27.13
C VAL A 94 -3.43 13.36 25.70
N LEU A 95 -4.11 13.97 24.72
CA LEU A 95 -3.62 14.03 23.35
C LEU A 95 -2.30 14.82 23.24
N GLU A 96 -2.18 15.95 23.94
CA GLU A 96 -0.94 16.72 24.03
C GLU A 96 0.20 15.91 24.62
N CYS A 97 -0.05 15.16 25.71
CA CYS A 97 0.92 14.22 26.27
C CYS A 97 1.37 13.18 25.22
N MET A 98 0.44 12.60 24.46
CA MET A 98 0.76 11.62 23.41
C MET A 98 1.56 12.22 22.26
N ASN A 99 1.24 13.46 21.85
CA ASN A 99 1.99 14.17 20.82
C ASN A 99 3.41 14.49 21.28
N PHE A 100 3.57 14.96 22.52
CA PHE A 100 4.88 15.16 23.13
C PHE A 100 5.69 13.87 23.13
N LEU A 101 5.12 12.76 23.60
CA LEU A 101 5.81 11.48 23.62
C LEU A 101 6.20 11.00 22.20
N ASP A 102 5.33 11.22 21.21
CA ASP A 102 5.65 10.95 19.80
C ASP A 102 6.82 11.82 19.34
N HIS A 103 6.96 13.08 19.77
CA HIS A 103 8.17 13.88 19.50
C HIS A 103 9.41 13.37 20.24
N LEU A 104 9.26 13.04 21.52
CA LEU A 104 10.35 12.58 22.38
C LEU A 104 11.03 11.33 21.80
N ILE A 105 10.25 10.30 21.42
CA ILE A 105 10.81 9.05 20.86
C ILE A 105 11.45 9.22 19.47
N ARG A 106 11.33 10.40 18.86
CA ARG A 106 11.90 10.71 17.54
C ARG A 106 13.14 11.58 17.62
N GLN A 107 13.38 12.25 18.74
CA GLN A 107 14.43 13.25 18.87
C GLN A 107 15.82 12.67 18.57
N ARG A 108 16.32 11.75 19.40
CA ARG A 108 17.64 11.13 19.18
C ARG A 108 17.75 10.36 17.85
N PRO A 109 16.76 9.54 17.44
CA PRO A 109 16.83 8.91 16.12
C PRO A 109 16.97 9.94 14.98
N SER A 110 16.34 11.11 15.07
CA SER A 110 16.42 12.14 14.03
C SER A 110 17.75 12.90 13.97
N GLU A 111 18.52 12.89 15.06
CA GLU A 111 19.87 13.47 15.12
C GLU A 111 20.90 12.55 14.45
N ASN A 112 20.68 11.24 14.53
CA ASN A 112 21.65 10.23 14.09
C ASN A 112 21.27 9.54 12.76
N LEU A 113 19.99 9.58 12.38
CA LEU A 113 19.43 8.92 11.21
C LEU A 113 18.64 9.91 10.38
N LEU A 114 18.50 9.64 9.07
CA LEU A 114 17.60 10.42 8.25
C LEU A 114 16.15 10.14 8.65
N ALA A 115 15.48 11.13 9.22
CA ALA A 115 14.07 11.05 9.57
C ALA A 115 13.17 11.48 8.39
N ILE A 116 12.26 10.59 7.99
CA ILE A 116 11.15 10.90 7.08
C ILE A 116 9.85 10.54 7.80
N LYS A 117 9.20 11.53 8.41
CA LYS A 117 8.04 11.34 9.28
C LYS A 117 8.36 10.43 10.48
N ARG A 118 7.83 9.20 10.50
CA ARG A 118 8.06 8.19 11.54
C ARG A 118 9.04 7.09 11.12
N ASN A 119 9.71 7.27 9.97
CA ASN A 119 10.68 6.32 9.45
C ASN A 119 12.09 6.91 9.59
N PHE A 120 13.03 6.09 10.05
CA PHE A 120 14.43 6.44 10.29
C PHE A 120 15.34 5.57 9.43
N TYR A 121 16.24 6.18 8.68
CA TYR A 121 17.13 5.46 7.75
C TYR A 121 18.59 5.75 8.08
N ASN A 122 19.38 4.69 8.17
CA ASN A 122 20.83 4.81 8.24
C ASN A 122 21.37 5.11 6.83
N LEU A 123 22.09 6.22 6.68
CA LEU A 123 22.64 6.67 5.39
C LEU A 123 23.65 5.68 4.79
N ASN A 124 24.34 4.92 5.66
CA ASN A 124 25.36 3.94 5.30
C ASN A 124 24.78 2.54 5.00
N GLU A 125 23.48 2.34 5.26
CA GLU A 125 22.85 1.06 4.96
C GLU A 125 22.71 0.86 3.44
N PRO A 126 23.05 -0.33 2.91
CA PRO A 126 22.98 -0.58 1.48
C PRO A 126 21.54 -0.48 0.98
N ARG A 127 21.38 0.26 -0.12
CA ARG A 127 20.11 0.39 -0.83
C ARG A 127 20.05 -0.63 -1.96
N ARG A 128 18.83 -1.02 -2.34
CA ARG A 128 18.60 -2.03 -3.36
C ARG A 128 17.96 -1.40 -4.60
N PRO A 129 18.58 -1.46 -5.78
CA PRO A 129 17.98 -0.89 -6.98
C PRO A 129 16.67 -1.60 -7.33
N LEU A 130 15.72 -0.85 -7.90
CA LEU A 130 14.52 -1.41 -8.53
C LEU A 130 14.74 -1.53 -10.05
N THR A 131 14.20 -2.58 -10.68
CA THR A 131 14.21 -2.79 -12.14
C THR A 131 15.59 -2.51 -12.80
N ASN A 132 16.65 -3.14 -12.27
CA ASN A 132 18.04 -2.99 -12.73
C ASN A 132 18.65 -1.57 -12.60
N GLY A 133 18.17 -0.75 -11.66
CA GLY A 133 18.86 0.49 -11.27
C GLY A 133 18.58 1.69 -12.16
N THR A 134 17.40 1.75 -12.77
CA THR A 134 17.08 2.78 -13.78
C THR A 134 17.15 4.21 -13.23
N PHE A 135 16.58 4.45 -12.04
CA PHE A 135 16.59 5.78 -11.39
C PHE A 135 16.10 5.78 -9.93
N ASN A 136 15.55 4.65 -9.46
CA ASN A 136 15.07 4.51 -8.10
C ASN A 136 15.58 3.23 -7.42
N GLU A 137 15.63 3.31 -6.10
CA GLU A 137 16.16 2.29 -5.21
C GLU A 137 15.31 2.19 -3.94
N VAL A 138 15.41 1.08 -3.21
CA VAL A 138 14.73 0.87 -1.95
C VAL A 138 15.71 1.12 -0.82
N ALA A 139 15.36 2.08 0.04
CA ALA A 139 15.98 2.25 1.34
C ALA A 139 15.16 1.52 2.41
N THR A 140 15.87 0.76 3.24
CA THR A 140 15.29 0.04 4.38
C THR A 140 15.56 0.84 5.65
N GLY A 141 14.56 0.98 6.52
CA GLY A 141 14.66 1.79 7.74
C GLY A 141 13.82 1.22 8.88
N ALA A 142 13.81 1.93 10.00
CA ALA A 142 12.99 1.65 11.16
C ALA A 142 11.76 2.57 11.17
N TYR A 143 10.55 2.02 11.18
CA TYR A 143 9.35 2.75 11.58
C TYR A 143 9.24 2.71 13.11
N ALA A 144 8.93 3.84 13.74
CA ALA A 144 8.65 3.89 15.18
C ALA A 144 7.44 4.80 15.48
N SER A 145 6.54 4.32 16.36
CA SER A 145 5.43 5.12 16.87
C SER A 145 5.04 4.71 18.27
N ILE A 146 4.82 5.66 19.17
CA ILE A 146 4.23 5.38 20.48
C ILE A 146 2.72 5.19 20.36
N ARG A 147 2.17 4.24 21.12
CA ARG A 147 0.77 3.84 21.14
C ARG A 147 0.31 3.59 22.56
N LEU A 148 -0.97 3.83 22.77
CA LEU A 148 -1.67 3.40 23.97
C LEU A 148 -2.02 1.92 23.83
N CYS A 149 -1.91 1.19 24.94
CA CYS A 149 -1.98 -0.25 24.97
C CYS A 149 -2.79 -0.70 26.18
N GLN A 150 -3.25 -1.95 26.16
CA GLN A 150 -3.93 -2.51 27.32
C GLN A 150 -2.99 -2.49 28.53
N ILE A 151 -3.48 -1.95 29.65
CA ILE A 151 -2.76 -1.92 30.91
C ILE A 151 -2.68 -3.34 31.44
N LYS A 152 -1.46 -3.89 31.49
CA LYS A 152 -1.16 -5.15 32.17
C LYS A 152 -0.63 -4.85 33.57
N PRO A 153 -0.79 -5.76 34.55
CA PRO A 153 -0.15 -5.61 35.86
C PRO A 153 1.35 -5.32 35.70
N GLY A 154 1.83 -4.21 36.29
CA GLY A 154 3.23 -3.77 36.20
C GLY A 154 3.63 -3.07 34.89
N GLY A 155 2.69 -2.81 33.97
CA GLY A 155 2.93 -2.05 32.74
C GLY A 155 2.35 -0.63 32.78
N THR A 156 2.93 0.28 32.02
CA THR A 156 2.47 1.68 31.92
C THR A 156 1.18 1.84 31.11
N GLY A 157 0.80 0.85 30.29
CA GLY A 157 -0.25 1.01 29.28
C GLY A 157 0.23 1.76 28.02
N LEU A 158 1.54 1.95 27.86
CA LEU A 158 2.17 2.52 26.68
C LEU A 158 3.11 1.49 26.01
N GLY A 159 3.18 1.56 24.69
CA GLY A 159 4.10 0.75 23.90
C GLY A 159 4.59 1.47 22.66
N ILE A 160 5.80 1.15 22.23
CA ILE A 160 6.37 1.63 20.98
C ILE A 160 6.24 0.53 19.94
N ASN A 161 5.48 0.80 18.88
CA ASN A 161 5.45 -0.07 17.72
C ASN A 161 6.68 0.22 16.88
N VAL A 162 7.50 -0.81 16.65
CA VAL A 162 8.65 -0.73 15.74
C VAL A 162 8.48 -1.75 14.63
N ASP A 163 8.71 -1.33 13.40
CA ASP A 163 8.67 -2.22 12.25
C ASP A 163 9.71 -1.83 11.20
N VAL A 164 10.02 -2.71 10.26
CA VAL A 164 10.91 -2.33 9.14
C VAL A 164 10.13 -1.57 8.08
N ALA A 165 10.58 -0.37 7.76
CA ALA A 165 10.05 0.43 6.67
C ALA A 165 10.87 0.19 5.38
N ASN A 166 10.20 -0.01 4.26
CA ASN A 166 10.82 -0.03 2.93
C ASN A 166 10.26 1.15 2.13
N THR A 167 11.13 2.03 1.62
CA THR A 167 10.71 3.24 0.91
C THR A 167 11.50 3.38 -0.38
N ALA A 168 10.80 3.67 -1.47
CA ALA A 168 11.44 4.03 -2.73
C ALA A 168 12.07 5.42 -2.63
N MET A 169 13.36 5.50 -2.95
CA MET A 169 14.16 6.70 -3.05
C MET A 169 14.63 6.88 -4.50
N TRP A 170 14.95 8.10 -4.89
CA TRP A 170 15.77 8.31 -6.07
C TRP A 170 17.17 7.76 -5.84
N THR A 171 17.75 7.16 -6.89
CA THR A 171 19.17 6.77 -6.88
C THR A 171 20.03 8.03 -6.73
N GLY A 172 20.80 8.12 -5.66
CA GLY A 172 21.70 9.25 -5.45
C GLY A 172 22.92 9.23 -6.37
N GLY A 173 23.50 10.41 -6.64
CA GLY A 173 24.74 10.53 -7.40
C GLY A 173 24.59 10.39 -8.91
N GLN A 174 23.39 10.05 -9.42
CA GLN A 174 23.11 10.15 -10.86
C GLN A 174 23.03 11.61 -11.28
N SER A 175 23.59 11.93 -12.46
CA SER A 175 23.40 13.25 -13.05
C SER A 175 21.92 13.44 -13.39
N LEU A 176 21.44 14.66 -13.26
CA LEU A 176 20.08 14.98 -13.64
C LEU A 176 19.84 14.70 -15.13
N LEU A 177 20.86 14.89 -15.98
CA LEU A 177 20.76 14.55 -17.39
C LEU A 177 20.49 13.05 -17.61
N ALA A 178 21.21 12.17 -16.91
CA ALA A 178 20.98 10.72 -17.01
C ALA A 178 19.57 10.35 -16.52
N LEU A 179 19.12 10.96 -15.42
CA LEU A 179 17.74 10.79 -14.94
C LEU A 179 16.71 11.24 -15.99
N VAL A 180 16.92 12.41 -16.58
CA VAL A 180 16.04 13.00 -17.60
C VAL A 180 16.02 12.13 -18.85
N GLN A 181 17.15 11.57 -19.30
CA GLN A 181 17.18 10.61 -20.41
C GLN A 181 16.41 9.32 -20.11
N ALA A 182 16.48 8.82 -18.87
CA ALA A 182 15.73 7.65 -18.43
C ALA A 182 14.23 7.92 -18.22
N TYR A 183 13.86 9.15 -17.84
CA TYR A 183 12.50 9.53 -17.45
C TYR A 183 11.68 10.20 -18.56
N LEU A 184 12.30 11.03 -19.41
CA LEU A 184 11.62 11.80 -20.47
C LEU A 184 10.91 11.00 -21.57
N PRO A 185 11.19 9.69 -21.83
CA PRO A 185 10.31 8.90 -22.69
C PRO A 185 8.85 8.85 -22.21
N SER A 186 8.55 9.33 -20.99
CA SER A 186 7.22 9.34 -20.37
C SER A 186 6.51 10.69 -20.28
N ILE A 187 7.11 11.82 -20.69
CA ILE A 187 6.47 13.15 -20.55
C ILE A 187 6.71 14.04 -21.79
N ASP A 188 5.61 14.63 -22.28
CA ASP A 188 5.52 15.57 -23.40
C ASP A 188 6.41 16.81 -23.23
N ARG A 189 6.95 17.32 -24.34
CA ARG A 189 8.06 18.29 -24.42
C ARG A 189 7.61 19.59 -25.08
N ARG A 190 7.23 20.62 -24.31
CA ARG A 190 7.23 22.01 -24.79
C ARG A 190 7.47 23.01 -23.65
N PHE A 191 8.47 23.88 -23.81
CA PHE A 191 8.42 25.26 -23.33
C PHE A 191 9.51 26.14 -23.99
N SER A 192 9.20 27.43 -24.20
CA SER A 192 10.03 28.47 -24.82
C SER A 192 10.25 29.65 -23.86
N ASN A 193 11.35 30.40 -23.99
CA ASN A 193 11.85 31.35 -22.97
C ASN A 193 12.21 32.73 -23.61
N TYR A 194 11.85 33.87 -22.97
CA TYR A 194 12.39 35.27 -23.12
C TYR A 194 12.23 36.05 -21.79
N GLY A 195 13.06 37.03 -21.33
CA GLY A 195 14.00 37.98 -21.95
C GLY A 195 14.91 38.76 -20.95
N ARG A 196 15.90 39.47 -21.49
CA ARG A 196 17.08 40.23 -20.95
C ARG A 196 17.94 39.61 -19.81
N ARG A 197 19.18 39.30 -20.20
CA ARG A 197 19.69 37.94 -20.12
C ARG A 197 21.20 37.96 -20.27
N ILE A 198 21.93 37.65 -19.22
CA ILE A 198 23.12 36.84 -19.42
C ILE A 198 22.60 35.41 -19.64
N SER A 199 23.08 34.70 -20.65
CA SER A 199 22.69 33.30 -20.77
C SER A 199 23.20 32.54 -19.55
N VAL A 200 22.53 31.46 -19.16
CA VAL A 200 23.03 30.62 -18.06
C VAL A 200 24.45 30.12 -18.38
N GLN A 201 24.75 29.85 -19.65
CA GLN A 201 26.09 29.52 -20.13
C GLN A 201 27.11 30.62 -19.86
N ASP A 202 26.84 31.86 -20.30
CA ASP A 202 27.76 32.99 -20.16
C ASP A 202 28.03 33.31 -18.69
N TYR A 203 27.00 33.19 -17.83
CA TYR A 203 27.16 33.40 -16.39
C TYR A 203 28.10 32.37 -15.77
N PHE A 204 27.92 31.08 -16.09
CA PHE A 204 28.78 30.02 -15.53
C PHE A 204 30.22 30.08 -16.07
N TYR A 205 30.40 30.48 -17.32
CA TYR A 205 31.72 30.74 -17.89
C TYR A 205 32.41 31.92 -17.19
N GLN A 206 31.74 33.08 -17.08
CA GLN A 206 32.34 34.28 -16.49
C GLN A 206 32.57 34.16 -14.97
N ARG A 207 31.65 33.53 -14.23
CA ARG A 207 31.68 33.49 -12.75
C ARG A 207 32.49 32.33 -12.19
N TYR A 208 32.49 31.19 -12.89
CA TYR A 208 33.06 29.92 -12.41
C TYR A 208 34.05 29.29 -13.40
N ASN A 209 34.38 29.97 -14.51
CA ASN A 209 35.25 29.46 -15.57
C ASN A 209 34.83 28.06 -16.07
N THR A 210 33.51 27.83 -16.16
CA THR A 210 32.92 26.54 -16.54
C THR A 210 32.22 26.65 -17.89
N THR A 211 32.70 25.90 -18.88
CA THR A 211 32.06 25.78 -20.20
C THR A 211 31.04 24.63 -20.18
N LEU A 212 29.78 24.93 -20.52
CA LEU A 212 28.75 23.91 -20.67
C LEU A 212 28.93 23.16 -21.99
N HIS A 213 28.86 21.84 -21.97
CA HIS A 213 28.94 21.02 -23.19
C HIS A 213 27.61 20.98 -23.93
N TRP A 214 26.49 21.15 -23.22
CA TRP A 214 25.14 21.10 -23.81
C TRP A 214 24.29 22.32 -23.43
N PRO A 215 24.64 23.52 -23.95
CA PRO A 215 23.97 24.77 -23.58
C PRO A 215 22.51 24.85 -24.05
N ASP A 216 22.11 24.06 -25.05
CA ASP A 216 20.74 24.01 -25.57
C ASP A 216 19.77 23.20 -24.69
N LEU A 217 20.27 22.52 -23.66
CA LEU A 217 19.42 21.79 -22.72
C LEU A 217 18.56 22.75 -21.90
N PRO A 218 17.33 22.34 -21.50
CA PRO A 218 16.55 23.07 -20.52
C PRO A 218 17.35 23.38 -19.24
N VAL A 219 17.05 24.50 -18.61
CA VAL A 219 17.60 24.87 -17.30
C VAL A 219 16.62 24.48 -16.20
N ILE A 220 17.14 24.20 -15.01
CA ILE A 220 16.31 23.98 -13.83
C ILE A 220 16.03 25.34 -13.20
N GLU A 221 14.76 25.69 -13.08
CA GLU A 221 14.35 26.80 -12.21
C GLU A 221 14.18 26.28 -10.78
N THR A 222 14.91 26.86 -9.83
CA THR A 222 14.75 26.53 -8.41
C THR A 222 13.52 27.23 -7.82
N THR A 223 13.14 26.87 -6.60
CA THR A 223 12.05 27.55 -5.88
C THR A 223 12.33 29.05 -5.62
N LYS A 224 13.60 29.46 -5.66
CA LYS A 224 13.98 30.86 -5.63
C LYS A 224 13.83 31.44 -7.03
N LYS A 225 12.84 32.30 -7.22
CA LYS A 225 12.56 32.98 -8.50
C LYS A 225 13.83 33.61 -9.07
N GLY A 226 14.09 33.36 -10.35
CA GLY A 226 15.25 33.89 -11.07
C GLY A 226 16.57 33.14 -10.82
N CYS A 227 16.54 32.03 -10.07
CA CYS A 227 17.71 31.17 -9.89
C CYS A 227 17.61 29.95 -10.80
N TYR A 228 18.44 29.94 -11.84
CA TYR A 228 18.49 28.91 -12.88
C TYR A 228 19.79 28.13 -12.80
N MET A 229 19.70 26.81 -12.88
CA MET A 229 20.85 25.91 -12.87
C MET A 229 20.92 25.10 -14.18
N PRO A 230 22.09 24.99 -14.84
CA PRO A 230 22.26 24.05 -15.95
C PRO A 230 22.03 22.62 -15.47
N MET A 231 21.21 21.84 -16.19
CA MET A 231 20.98 20.43 -15.85
C MET A 231 22.27 19.60 -15.85
N GLU A 232 23.24 19.97 -16.70
CA GLU A 232 24.57 19.33 -16.80
C GLU A 232 25.35 19.37 -15.47
N LEU A 233 25.13 20.41 -14.66
CA LEU A 233 25.83 20.63 -13.40
C LEU A 233 25.01 20.21 -12.17
N CYS A 234 23.94 19.43 -12.38
CA CYS A 234 23.04 19.03 -11.31
C CYS A 234 23.05 17.52 -11.11
N TRP A 235 23.12 17.11 -9.84
CA TRP A 235 23.06 15.71 -9.42
C TRP A 235 21.91 15.47 -8.46
N ILE A 236 21.36 14.26 -8.51
CA ILE A 236 20.32 13.84 -7.59
C ILE A 236 20.96 13.53 -6.24
N LYS A 237 20.50 14.25 -5.20
CA LYS A 237 20.93 13.99 -3.84
C LYS A 237 20.43 12.60 -3.42
N PRO A 238 21.26 11.75 -2.78
CA PRO A 238 20.80 10.48 -2.24
C PRO A 238 19.69 10.68 -1.20
N MET A 239 18.91 9.61 -0.97
CA MET A 239 17.87 9.55 0.06
C MET A 239 16.73 10.57 -0.10
N GLN A 240 16.49 11.01 -1.33
CA GLN A 240 15.28 11.74 -1.67
C GLN A 240 14.14 10.77 -1.97
N ARG A 241 13.03 10.90 -1.25
CA ARG A 241 11.85 10.04 -1.45
C ARG A 241 11.33 10.15 -2.88
N PHE A 242 11.10 9.01 -3.52
CA PHE A 242 10.40 8.94 -4.81
C PHE A 242 8.90 9.18 -4.58
N PRO A 243 8.30 10.27 -5.09
CA PRO A 243 6.94 10.65 -4.75
C PRO A 243 5.88 10.03 -5.69
N PHE A 244 6.30 9.42 -6.79
CA PHE A 244 5.40 8.91 -7.82
C PHE A 244 5.01 7.45 -7.59
N LYS A 245 3.95 7.01 -8.29
CA LYS A 245 3.53 5.61 -8.28
C LYS A 245 4.60 4.77 -8.97
N LEU A 246 5.03 3.68 -8.32
CA LEU A 246 5.92 2.70 -8.92
C LEU A 246 5.21 2.00 -10.09
N SER A 247 5.97 1.65 -11.13
CA SER A 247 5.48 0.77 -12.19
C SER A 247 5.14 -0.62 -11.65
N GLY A 248 4.39 -1.43 -12.41
CA GLY A 248 4.09 -2.81 -12.01
C GLY A 248 5.35 -3.66 -11.74
N ALA A 249 6.40 -3.47 -12.55
CA ALA A 249 7.68 -4.16 -12.36
C ALA A 249 8.41 -3.68 -11.09
N GLN A 250 8.51 -2.36 -10.88
CA GLN A 250 9.10 -1.78 -9.67
C GLN A 250 8.32 -2.18 -8.40
N THR A 251 7.00 -2.26 -8.49
CA THR A 251 6.14 -2.72 -7.39
C THR A 251 6.41 -4.18 -7.06
N SER A 252 6.56 -5.04 -8.07
CA SER A 252 6.94 -6.46 -7.88
C SER A 252 8.30 -6.59 -7.19
N ASP A 253 9.30 -5.79 -7.59
CA ASP A 253 10.62 -5.80 -6.96
C ASP A 253 10.55 -5.30 -5.51
N MET A 254 9.83 -4.21 -5.26
CA MET A 254 9.57 -3.69 -3.91
C MET A 254 8.92 -4.77 -3.02
N ILE A 255 7.91 -5.47 -3.53
CA ILE A 255 7.27 -6.59 -2.80
C ILE A 255 8.30 -7.67 -2.49
N ARG A 256 9.11 -8.07 -3.47
CA ARG A 256 10.13 -9.11 -3.28
C ARG A 256 11.17 -8.73 -2.24
N ILE A 257 11.56 -7.44 -2.19
CA ILE A 257 12.47 -6.90 -1.19
C ILE A 257 11.82 -6.87 0.19
N ALA A 258 10.54 -6.49 0.28
CA ALA A 258 9.82 -6.34 1.54
C ALA A 258 9.37 -7.67 2.17
N VAL A 259 9.07 -8.67 1.34
CA VAL A 259 8.58 -9.98 1.78
C VAL A 259 9.68 -10.72 2.54
N THR A 260 9.42 -10.96 3.82
CA THR A 260 10.29 -11.73 4.71
C THR A 260 9.45 -12.68 5.54
N ARG A 261 9.97 -13.87 5.82
CA ARG A 261 9.27 -14.86 6.68
C ARG A 261 9.24 -14.34 8.13
N PRO A 262 8.22 -14.68 8.94
CA PRO A 262 8.07 -14.12 10.29
C PRO A 262 9.31 -14.20 11.21
N PRO A 263 10.09 -15.31 11.25
CA PRO A 263 11.31 -15.35 12.06
C PRO A 263 12.36 -14.34 11.60
N VAL A 264 12.60 -14.25 10.29
CA VAL A 264 13.52 -13.27 9.69
C VAL A 264 13.01 -11.85 9.91
N ARG A 265 11.70 -11.63 9.76
CA ARG A 265 11.07 -10.34 10.03
C ARG A 265 11.30 -9.90 11.47
N ARG A 266 11.13 -10.81 12.44
CA ARG A 266 11.39 -10.54 13.87
C ARG A 266 12.84 -10.12 14.08
N THR A 267 13.80 -10.84 13.51
CA THR A 267 15.23 -10.48 13.59
C THR A 267 15.49 -9.09 12.99
N ASN A 268 14.94 -8.81 11.81
CA ASN A 268 15.10 -7.50 11.16
C ASN A 268 14.50 -6.37 12.02
N ILE A 269 13.33 -6.59 12.63
CA ILE A 269 12.72 -5.60 13.54
C ILE A 269 13.61 -5.38 14.76
N MET A 270 14.17 -6.43 15.35
CA MET A 270 15.09 -6.29 16.49
C MET A 270 16.35 -5.50 16.12
N GLN A 271 16.90 -5.72 14.93
CA GLN A 271 18.02 -4.92 14.42
C GLN A 271 17.62 -3.45 14.20
N LYS A 272 16.42 -3.19 13.66
CA LYS A 272 15.89 -1.83 13.50
C LYS A 272 15.61 -1.15 14.83
N PHE A 273 15.08 -1.87 15.81
CA PHE A 273 14.89 -1.38 17.17
C PHE A 273 16.23 -0.97 17.80
N ALA A 274 17.26 -1.81 17.68
CA ALA A 274 18.60 -1.49 18.18
C ALA A 274 19.17 -0.23 17.51
N SER A 275 18.92 -0.04 16.21
CA SER A 275 19.40 1.16 15.49
C SER A 275 18.75 2.47 15.93
N LEU A 276 17.61 2.44 16.61
CA LEU A 276 16.98 3.63 17.21
C LEU A 276 17.67 4.07 18.50
N ASP A 277 18.49 3.19 19.11
CA ASP A 277 19.35 3.46 20.25
C ASP A 277 18.61 4.05 21.48
N TYR A 278 17.39 3.60 21.72
CA TYR A 278 16.56 4.07 22.83
C TYR A 278 17.15 3.79 24.22
N GLN A 279 18.02 2.80 24.37
CA GLN A 279 18.64 2.47 25.66
C GLN A 279 19.65 3.53 26.10
N ASN A 280 20.30 4.21 25.16
CA ASN A 280 21.31 5.24 25.46
C ASN A 280 20.76 6.66 25.30
N ASP A 281 19.44 6.80 25.07
CA ASP A 281 18.81 8.08 24.74
C ASP A 281 18.67 9.01 25.94
N HIS A 282 19.51 10.04 25.99
CA HIS A 282 19.51 11.02 27.08
C HIS A 282 18.20 11.80 27.17
N TYR A 283 17.48 12.02 26.07
CA TYR A 283 16.18 12.68 26.12
C TYR A 283 15.17 11.77 26.81
N LEU A 284 15.10 10.50 26.43
CA LEU A 284 14.20 9.54 27.08
C LEU A 284 14.53 9.40 28.58
N HIS A 285 15.82 9.31 28.93
CA HIS A 285 16.25 9.24 30.33
C HIS A 285 15.88 10.48 31.14
N GLN A 286 16.00 11.67 30.55
CA GLN A 286 15.62 12.93 31.20
C GLN A 286 14.13 12.97 31.56
N TYR A 287 13.25 12.34 30.78
CA TYR A 287 11.82 12.22 31.07
C TYR A 287 11.44 10.90 31.77
N GLY A 288 12.43 10.14 32.27
CA GLY A 288 12.21 8.87 32.97
C GLY A 288 11.61 7.75 32.11
N VAL A 289 11.64 7.90 30.78
CA VAL A 289 11.07 6.94 29.83
C VAL A 289 12.05 5.79 29.61
N ARG A 290 11.66 4.58 30.00
CA ARG A 290 12.43 3.35 29.74
C ARG A 290 11.63 2.41 28.86
N ILE A 291 12.27 1.83 27.84
CA ILE A 291 11.60 0.96 26.85
C ILE A 291 12.18 -0.45 26.94
N ASP A 292 11.31 -1.46 26.91
CA ASP A 292 11.70 -2.87 26.83
C ASP A 292 12.46 -3.13 25.52
N ASN A 293 13.51 -3.95 25.57
CA ASN A 293 14.27 -4.38 24.40
C ASN A 293 13.78 -5.73 23.82
N HIS A 294 12.63 -6.23 24.26
CA HIS A 294 11.99 -7.44 23.72
C HIS A 294 10.59 -7.18 23.18
N PHE A 295 10.17 -8.04 22.25
CA PHE A 295 8.79 -8.08 21.77
C PHE A 295 7.83 -8.34 22.92
N THR A 296 6.74 -7.58 22.98
CA THR A 296 5.69 -7.81 23.97
C THR A 296 4.95 -9.11 23.65
N ALA A 297 4.93 -10.04 24.61
CA ALA A 297 4.09 -11.23 24.57
C ALA A 297 2.66 -10.86 25.02
N THR A 298 1.65 -11.32 24.29
CA THR A 298 0.24 -11.02 24.53
C THR A 298 -0.63 -12.25 24.31
N ASP A 299 -1.66 -12.39 25.14
CA ASP A 299 -2.64 -13.45 25.02
C ASP A 299 -3.56 -13.19 23.83
N ALA A 300 -3.78 -14.24 23.04
CA ALA A 300 -4.67 -14.23 21.90
C ALA A 300 -5.54 -15.50 21.88
N ARG A 301 -6.50 -15.55 20.95
CA ARG A 301 -7.42 -16.67 20.78
C ARG A 301 -7.36 -17.16 19.34
N LEU A 302 -7.19 -18.47 19.15
CA LEU A 302 -7.33 -19.11 17.85
C LEU A 302 -8.80 -19.50 17.66
N LEU A 303 -9.52 -18.76 16.82
CA LEU A 303 -10.91 -19.05 16.52
C LEU A 303 -11.07 -20.40 15.82
N LYS A 304 -12.16 -21.11 16.12
CA LYS A 304 -12.52 -22.34 15.40
C LYS A 304 -12.79 -21.97 13.93
N PRO A 305 -12.15 -22.64 12.95
CA PRO A 305 -12.43 -22.43 11.53
C PRO A 305 -13.91 -22.68 11.23
N PRO A 306 -14.56 -21.87 10.38
CA PRO A 306 -15.94 -22.11 9.98
C PRO A 306 -16.03 -23.34 9.08
N VAL A 307 -17.18 -24.02 9.13
CA VAL A 307 -17.51 -25.10 8.20
C VAL A 307 -18.07 -24.49 6.92
N LEU A 308 -17.48 -24.82 5.78
CA LEU A 308 -17.92 -24.34 4.48
C LEU A 308 -18.96 -25.29 3.90
N GLN A 309 -20.16 -24.78 3.64
CA GLN A 309 -21.24 -25.51 2.99
C GLN A 309 -21.18 -25.33 1.46
N PHE A 310 -21.12 -26.44 0.74
CA PHE A 310 -21.31 -26.55 -0.71
C PHE A 310 -22.68 -27.19 -1.00
N ASN A 311 -23.06 -27.35 -2.28
CA ASN A 311 -24.39 -27.88 -2.64
C ASN A 311 -24.74 -29.18 -1.88
N ARG A 312 -23.83 -30.17 -1.90
CA ARG A 312 -24.05 -31.50 -1.29
C ARG A 312 -22.98 -31.92 -0.29
N SER A 313 -22.03 -31.04 0.05
CA SER A 313 -20.92 -31.41 0.94
C SER A 313 -20.52 -30.27 1.85
N LYS A 314 -19.99 -30.60 3.02
CA LYS A 314 -19.33 -29.68 3.93
C LYS A 314 -17.81 -29.89 3.89
N ILE A 315 -17.04 -28.83 4.08
CA ILE A 315 -15.58 -28.91 4.21
C ILE A 315 -15.15 -28.08 5.41
N GLU A 316 -14.22 -28.61 6.20
CA GLU A 316 -13.55 -27.86 7.27
C GLU A 316 -12.13 -27.53 6.81
N PRO A 317 -11.81 -26.25 6.50
CA PRO A 317 -10.50 -25.85 5.96
C PRO A 317 -9.36 -25.93 7.00
N GLY A 318 -9.70 -26.25 8.26
CA GLY A 318 -8.76 -26.28 9.37
C GLY A 318 -8.07 -24.94 9.58
N THR A 319 -6.84 -24.97 10.12
CA THR A 319 -6.05 -23.78 10.43
C THR A 319 -5.28 -23.21 9.23
N SER A 320 -5.33 -23.88 8.08
CA SER A 320 -4.67 -23.39 6.85
C SER A 320 -5.35 -22.13 6.28
N GLY A 321 -6.62 -21.92 6.64
CA GLY A 321 -7.45 -20.85 6.08
C GLY A 321 -7.69 -21.00 4.57
N ARG A 322 -7.43 -22.18 3.99
CA ARG A 322 -7.54 -22.46 2.56
C ARG A 322 -8.49 -23.63 2.32
N TRP A 323 -9.23 -23.53 1.22
CA TRP A 323 -10.04 -24.59 0.66
C TRP A 323 -9.90 -24.56 -0.86
N ASP A 324 -10.18 -25.68 -1.51
CA ASP A 324 -10.28 -25.75 -2.97
C ASP A 324 -11.70 -26.15 -3.41
N LEU A 325 -11.95 -26.01 -4.71
CA LEU A 325 -13.24 -26.35 -5.31
C LEU A 325 -13.22 -27.74 -5.96
N LYS A 326 -12.17 -28.54 -5.81
CA LYS A 326 -12.00 -29.78 -6.57
C LYS A 326 -13.11 -30.77 -6.24
N GLY A 327 -13.87 -31.16 -7.27
CA GLY A 327 -15.02 -32.05 -7.12
C GLY A 327 -16.20 -31.44 -6.33
N LYS A 328 -16.23 -30.11 -6.15
CA LYS A 328 -17.28 -29.41 -5.41
C LYS A 328 -18.15 -28.58 -6.35
N LYS A 329 -19.47 -28.62 -6.13
CA LYS A 329 -20.42 -27.71 -6.77
C LYS A 329 -20.70 -26.53 -5.84
N LEU A 330 -20.83 -25.34 -6.41
CA LEU A 330 -21.15 -24.13 -5.64
C LEU A 330 -22.46 -24.31 -4.86
N PHE A 331 -22.57 -23.63 -3.72
CA PHE A 331 -23.72 -23.77 -2.80
C PHE A 331 -25.06 -23.63 -3.53
N VAL A 332 -25.17 -22.60 -4.37
CA VAL A 332 -26.27 -22.41 -5.31
C VAL A 332 -25.75 -22.64 -6.73
N SER A 333 -26.44 -23.49 -7.49
CA SER A 333 -26.14 -23.71 -8.90
C SER A 333 -26.55 -22.51 -9.75
N ASN A 334 -25.87 -22.30 -10.88
CA ASN A 334 -26.23 -21.20 -11.76
C ASN A 334 -27.61 -21.45 -12.39
N THR A 335 -28.54 -20.54 -12.18
CA THR A 335 -29.92 -20.64 -12.68
C THR A 335 -30.04 -20.20 -14.14
N ARG A 336 -29.08 -19.44 -14.66
CA ARG A 336 -29.07 -18.95 -16.04
C ARG A 336 -27.98 -19.66 -16.86
N PRO A 337 -28.33 -20.37 -17.94
CA PRO A 337 -27.36 -20.97 -18.84
C PRO A 337 -26.47 -19.92 -19.51
N LEU A 338 -25.20 -20.25 -19.69
CA LEU A 338 -24.25 -19.48 -20.48
C LEU A 338 -24.50 -19.76 -21.98
N LYS A 339 -25.05 -18.78 -22.69
CA LYS A 339 -25.46 -18.89 -24.11
C LYS A 339 -24.52 -18.13 -25.01
N THR A 340 -24.41 -16.81 -24.84
CA THR A 340 -23.60 -15.97 -25.73
C THR A 340 -22.32 -15.57 -25.03
N TRP A 341 -21.27 -16.35 -25.24
CA TRP A 341 -19.98 -16.13 -24.58
C TRP A 341 -18.81 -16.43 -25.52
N GLY A 342 -17.62 -15.93 -25.18
CA GLY A 342 -16.46 -16.13 -26.06
C GLY A 342 -15.20 -15.39 -25.66
N PHE A 343 -14.21 -15.42 -26.54
CA PHE A 343 -12.88 -14.83 -26.35
C PHE A 343 -12.58 -13.78 -27.41
N VAL A 344 -12.04 -12.64 -26.97
CA VAL A 344 -11.54 -11.55 -27.81
C VAL A 344 -10.04 -11.42 -27.55
N ARG A 345 -9.21 -11.62 -28.58
CA ARG A 345 -7.76 -11.46 -28.45
C ARG A 345 -7.29 -10.06 -28.84
N PHE A 346 -6.54 -9.41 -27.96
CA PHE A 346 -5.85 -8.13 -28.21
C PHE A 346 -4.32 -8.30 -28.29
N THR A 347 -3.88 -9.55 -28.50
CA THR A 347 -2.48 -9.97 -28.56
C THR A 347 -2.31 -11.04 -29.63
N ASN A 348 -1.17 -11.02 -30.31
CA ASN A 348 -0.81 -12.03 -31.30
C ASN A 348 -0.14 -13.27 -30.67
N VAL A 349 0.12 -13.25 -29.36
CA VAL A 349 0.73 -14.39 -28.62
C VAL A 349 -0.20 -15.61 -28.57
N VAL A 350 -1.51 -15.37 -28.53
CA VAL A 350 -2.53 -16.42 -28.45
C VAL A 350 -3.26 -16.53 -29.78
N ASP A 351 -3.26 -17.72 -30.35
CA ASP A 351 -3.98 -18.05 -31.58
C ASP A 351 -5.36 -18.67 -31.29
N PHE A 352 -6.15 -18.88 -32.35
CA PHE A 352 -7.49 -19.46 -32.22
C PHE A 352 -7.48 -20.90 -31.65
N PRO A 353 -6.58 -21.80 -32.07
CA PRO A 353 -6.46 -23.13 -31.46
C PRO A 353 -6.24 -23.10 -29.94
N LEU A 354 -5.35 -22.23 -29.46
CA LEU A 354 -5.05 -22.10 -28.04
C LEU A 354 -6.23 -21.49 -27.26
N MET A 355 -6.91 -20.48 -27.83
CA MET A 355 -8.18 -19.98 -27.26
C MET A 355 -9.22 -21.09 -27.14
N ALA A 356 -9.36 -21.92 -28.18
CA ALA A 356 -10.32 -23.01 -28.17
C ALA A 356 -9.98 -24.10 -27.15
N ALA A 357 -8.70 -24.42 -26.98
CA ALA A 357 -8.25 -25.35 -25.94
C ALA A 357 -8.60 -24.84 -24.53
N PHE A 358 -8.34 -23.55 -24.26
CA PHE A 358 -8.69 -22.93 -22.98
C PHE A 358 -10.21 -22.87 -22.77
N ALA A 359 -10.98 -22.54 -23.81
CA ALA A 359 -12.44 -22.48 -23.76
C ALA A 359 -13.06 -23.84 -23.41
N ARG A 360 -12.51 -24.95 -23.94
CA ARG A 360 -12.93 -26.32 -23.58
C ARG A 360 -12.71 -26.60 -22.10
N GLN A 361 -11.53 -26.25 -21.56
CA GLN A 361 -11.25 -26.43 -20.13
C GLN A 361 -12.18 -25.58 -19.26
N PHE A 362 -12.38 -24.30 -19.62
CA PHE A 362 -13.33 -23.44 -18.91
C PHE A 362 -14.73 -24.03 -18.91
N LYS A 363 -15.26 -24.46 -20.07
CA LYS A 363 -16.59 -25.08 -20.19
C LYS A 363 -16.69 -26.31 -19.28
N GLN A 364 -15.68 -27.16 -19.27
CA GLN A 364 -15.62 -28.35 -18.41
C GLN A 364 -15.71 -27.97 -16.91
N PHE A 365 -14.88 -27.04 -16.45
CA PHE A 365 -14.88 -26.61 -15.04
C PHE A 365 -16.17 -25.89 -14.63
N PHE A 366 -16.69 -25.04 -15.51
CA PHE A 366 -17.94 -24.33 -15.26
C PHE A 366 -19.10 -25.30 -15.02
N ILE A 367 -19.21 -26.35 -15.84
CA ILE A 367 -20.19 -27.42 -15.67
C ILE A 367 -19.92 -28.23 -14.39
N GLN A 368 -18.66 -28.60 -14.13
CA GLN A 368 -18.28 -29.35 -12.92
C GLN A 368 -18.67 -28.63 -11.63
N HIS A 369 -18.60 -27.29 -11.61
CA HIS A 369 -18.99 -26.47 -10.46
C HIS A 369 -20.49 -26.15 -10.39
N GLY A 370 -21.30 -26.70 -11.31
CA GLY A 370 -22.76 -26.56 -11.30
C GLY A 370 -23.30 -25.46 -12.21
N GLY A 371 -22.49 -24.97 -13.15
CA GLY A 371 -22.93 -24.10 -14.24
C GLY A 371 -23.59 -24.90 -15.36
N VAL A 372 -24.37 -24.19 -16.18
CA VAL A 372 -25.01 -24.74 -17.39
C VAL A 372 -24.49 -23.95 -18.58
N VAL A 373 -24.05 -24.63 -19.64
CA VAL A 373 -23.59 -24.00 -20.89
C VAL A 373 -24.44 -24.52 -22.03
N SER A 374 -25.12 -23.62 -22.75
CA SER A 374 -26.03 -23.98 -23.84
C SER A 374 -25.35 -24.03 -25.20
N ASP A 375 -24.30 -23.23 -25.38
CA ASP A 375 -23.73 -22.93 -26.69
C ASP A 375 -22.20 -22.95 -26.65
N ASP A 376 -21.61 -23.16 -27.83
CA ASP A 376 -20.16 -23.10 -28.00
C ASP A 376 -19.62 -21.66 -28.01
N PRO A 377 -18.38 -21.47 -27.52
CA PRO A 377 -17.75 -20.15 -27.42
C PRO A 377 -17.54 -19.51 -28.80
N LEU A 378 -17.68 -18.19 -28.83
CA LEU A 378 -17.36 -17.34 -29.98
C LEU A 378 -15.92 -16.82 -29.86
N TYR A 379 -15.31 -16.46 -30.99
CA TYR A 379 -13.94 -15.94 -31.02
C TYR A 379 -13.86 -14.70 -31.89
N PHE A 380 -13.06 -13.71 -31.47
CA PHE A 380 -12.87 -12.47 -32.22
C PHE A 380 -11.40 -12.03 -32.20
N ASP A 381 -10.91 -11.59 -33.36
CA ASP A 381 -9.56 -11.08 -33.53
C ASP A 381 -9.54 -9.55 -33.50
N ALA A 382 -9.12 -8.98 -32.37
CA ALA A 382 -8.98 -7.53 -32.20
C ALA A 382 -7.56 -7.03 -32.46
N THR A 383 -6.68 -7.86 -33.06
CA THR A 383 -5.30 -7.43 -33.38
C THR A 383 -5.18 -6.71 -34.72
N ARG A 384 -6.22 -6.78 -35.57
CA ARG A 384 -6.20 -6.28 -36.96
C ARG A 384 -6.42 -4.76 -37.11
N GLY A 385 -5.99 -3.96 -36.14
CA GLY A 385 -6.07 -2.50 -36.17
C GLY A 385 -7.39 -1.90 -35.66
N GLY A 386 -7.42 -0.58 -35.51
CA GLY A 386 -8.55 0.18 -34.94
C GLY A 386 -8.41 0.45 -33.44
N SER A 387 -9.38 1.19 -32.87
CA SER A 387 -9.38 1.48 -31.44
C SER A 387 -9.86 0.26 -30.64
N LEU A 388 -9.23 0.00 -29.48
CA LEU A 388 -9.59 -1.11 -28.58
C LEU A 388 -11.10 -1.15 -28.23
N ALA A 389 -11.69 0.03 -28.03
CA ALA A 389 -13.11 0.17 -27.71
C ALA A 389 -13.99 -0.19 -28.91
N ALA A 390 -13.60 0.22 -30.12
CA ALA A 390 -14.32 -0.14 -31.34
C ALA A 390 -14.26 -1.65 -31.59
N ALA A 391 -13.08 -2.26 -31.45
CA ALA A 391 -12.92 -3.70 -31.65
C ALA A 391 -13.76 -4.52 -30.65
N LEU A 392 -13.79 -4.13 -29.37
CA LEU A 392 -14.64 -4.79 -28.37
C LEU A 392 -16.14 -4.63 -28.69
N LYS A 393 -16.56 -3.44 -29.13
CA LYS A 393 -17.94 -3.18 -29.56
C LYS A 393 -18.30 -4.03 -30.78
N SER A 394 -17.43 -4.10 -31.78
CA SER A 394 -17.65 -4.94 -32.97
C SER A 394 -17.80 -6.41 -32.61
N ALA A 395 -16.96 -6.93 -31.70
CA ALA A 395 -17.11 -8.30 -31.21
C ALA A 395 -18.46 -8.50 -30.52
N HIS A 396 -18.84 -7.59 -29.62
CA HIS A 396 -20.11 -7.62 -28.90
C HIS A 396 -21.32 -7.63 -29.85
N ASP A 397 -21.37 -6.68 -30.79
CA ASP A 397 -22.50 -6.51 -31.71
C ASP A 397 -22.63 -7.71 -32.66
N GLN A 398 -21.51 -8.21 -33.19
CA GLN A 398 -21.50 -9.41 -34.03
C GLN A 398 -22.02 -10.64 -33.28
N TRP A 399 -21.65 -10.81 -32.02
CA TRP A 399 -22.09 -11.95 -31.21
C TRP A 399 -23.57 -11.85 -30.88
N GLN A 400 -24.05 -10.66 -30.53
CA GLN A 400 -25.47 -10.41 -30.27
C GLN A 400 -26.33 -10.64 -31.52
N GLN A 401 -25.88 -10.16 -32.68
CA GLN A 401 -26.56 -10.38 -33.96
C GLN A 401 -26.58 -11.86 -34.33
N LYS A 402 -25.45 -12.57 -34.18
CA LYS A 402 -25.33 -13.99 -34.54
C LYS A 402 -26.16 -14.92 -33.66
N LYS A 403 -26.27 -14.62 -32.36
CA LYS A 403 -26.96 -15.48 -31.38
C LYS A 403 -28.37 -15.03 -31.04
N GLY A 404 -28.83 -13.87 -31.56
CA GLY A 404 -30.16 -13.33 -31.27
C GLY A 404 -30.43 -13.09 -29.78
N SER A 405 -29.38 -12.95 -28.97
CA SER A 405 -29.47 -12.82 -27.52
C SER A 405 -28.34 -11.94 -26.98
N LYS A 406 -28.54 -11.38 -25.78
CA LYS A 406 -27.53 -10.55 -25.13
C LYS A 406 -26.27 -11.36 -24.86
N VAL A 407 -25.10 -10.72 -24.98
CA VAL A 407 -23.82 -11.32 -24.62
C VAL A 407 -23.77 -11.53 -23.10
N ASP A 408 -23.55 -12.76 -22.66
CA ASP A 408 -23.48 -13.14 -21.25
C ASP A 408 -22.09 -12.90 -20.66
N LEU A 409 -21.02 -13.21 -21.40
CA LEU A 409 -19.63 -13.12 -20.92
C LEU A 409 -18.62 -12.99 -22.06
N MET A 410 -17.69 -12.04 -21.95
CA MET A 410 -16.55 -11.92 -22.88
C MET A 410 -15.22 -12.04 -22.14
N PHE A 411 -14.38 -12.96 -22.59
CA PHE A 411 -12.99 -13.06 -22.15
C PHE A 411 -12.11 -12.19 -23.03
N CYS A 412 -11.41 -11.22 -22.45
CA CYS A 412 -10.51 -10.33 -23.17
C CYS A 412 -9.05 -10.72 -22.88
N ILE A 413 -8.34 -11.22 -23.88
CA ILE A 413 -6.96 -11.68 -23.75
C ILE A 413 -6.00 -10.52 -24.08
N ILE A 414 -5.17 -10.15 -23.10
CA ILE A 414 -4.23 -9.03 -23.18
C ILE A 414 -2.83 -9.46 -22.77
N SER A 415 -1.81 -8.73 -23.22
CA SER A 415 -0.44 -8.94 -22.76
C SER A 415 -0.16 -8.28 -21.42
N LYS A 416 0.76 -8.87 -20.66
CA LYS A 416 1.25 -8.33 -19.38
C LYS A 416 1.83 -6.92 -19.55
N GLY A 417 1.68 -6.08 -18.52
CA GLY A 417 2.24 -4.73 -18.47
C GLY A 417 1.44 -3.66 -19.22
N LYS A 418 0.27 -4.01 -19.78
CA LYS A 418 -0.60 -3.06 -20.49
C LYS A 418 -1.80 -2.61 -19.63
N GLU A 419 -1.53 -1.95 -18.50
CA GLU A 419 -2.55 -1.45 -17.57
C GLU A 419 -3.57 -0.49 -18.23
N ASP A 420 -3.10 0.32 -19.19
CA ASP A 420 -3.97 1.24 -19.95
C ASP A 420 -4.98 0.49 -20.82
N ILE A 421 -4.59 -0.64 -21.40
CA ILE A 421 -5.49 -1.49 -22.19
C ILE A 421 -6.57 -2.08 -21.28
N TYR A 422 -6.18 -2.63 -20.13
CA TYR A 422 -7.12 -3.17 -19.14
C TYR A 422 -8.18 -2.13 -18.77
N THR A 423 -7.74 -0.93 -18.40
CA THR A 423 -8.63 0.15 -17.95
C THR A 423 -9.57 0.62 -19.06
N ARG A 424 -9.07 0.76 -20.29
CA ARG A 424 -9.88 1.15 -21.45
C ARG A 424 -10.92 0.09 -21.82
N LEU A 425 -10.54 -1.18 -21.81
CA LEU A 425 -11.47 -2.28 -22.09
C LEU A 425 -12.55 -2.39 -21.01
N LYS A 426 -12.18 -2.30 -19.72
CA LYS A 426 -13.14 -2.30 -18.61
C LYS A 426 -14.12 -1.13 -18.70
N LYS A 427 -13.62 0.09 -18.91
CA LYS A 427 -14.47 1.26 -19.12
C LYS A 427 -15.44 1.06 -20.30
N SER A 428 -14.97 0.49 -21.40
CA SER A 428 -15.85 0.25 -22.57
C SER A 428 -16.89 -0.83 -22.29
N ALA A 429 -16.51 -1.94 -21.67
CA ALA A 429 -17.41 -3.03 -21.33
C ALA A 429 -18.47 -2.62 -20.30
N ASP A 430 -18.03 -2.06 -19.18
CA ASP A 430 -18.88 -1.80 -18.01
C ASP A 430 -19.75 -0.55 -18.24
N CYS A 431 -19.21 0.52 -18.83
CA CYS A 431 -19.92 1.79 -18.96
C CYS A 431 -20.68 1.96 -20.29
N ARG A 432 -20.33 1.21 -21.35
CA ARG A 432 -20.93 1.42 -22.69
C ARG A 432 -21.69 0.22 -23.21
N LEU A 433 -21.18 -0.99 -22.99
CA LEU A 433 -21.78 -2.22 -23.51
C LEU A 433 -22.62 -2.95 -22.45
N ALA A 434 -22.42 -2.66 -21.17
CA ALA A 434 -23.06 -3.35 -20.04
C ALA A 434 -22.90 -4.89 -20.12
N VAL A 435 -21.70 -5.34 -20.49
CA VAL A 435 -21.37 -6.77 -20.67
C VAL A 435 -20.36 -7.22 -19.62
N LEU A 436 -20.59 -8.39 -19.04
CA LEU A 436 -19.65 -9.00 -18.11
C LEU A 436 -18.36 -9.37 -18.86
N THR A 437 -17.23 -8.91 -18.36
CA THR A 437 -15.92 -9.19 -18.95
C THR A 437 -14.94 -9.80 -17.97
N GLN A 438 -14.20 -10.80 -18.43
CA GLN A 438 -13.08 -11.37 -17.71
C GLN A 438 -11.78 -11.10 -18.49
N MET A 439 -10.83 -10.41 -17.84
CA MET A 439 -9.53 -10.13 -18.45
C MET A 439 -8.60 -11.31 -18.21
N LEU A 440 -7.93 -11.79 -19.26
CA LEU A 440 -6.97 -12.89 -19.23
C LEU A 440 -5.62 -12.41 -19.72
N LEU A 441 -4.55 -12.77 -19.02
CA LEU A 441 -3.20 -12.58 -19.54
C LEU A 441 -2.87 -13.70 -20.53
N ASP A 442 -2.26 -13.34 -21.66
CA ASP A 442 -1.79 -14.31 -22.66
C ASP A 442 -0.93 -15.42 -22.05
N GLU A 443 0.01 -15.07 -21.16
CA GLU A 443 0.86 -16.04 -20.46
C GLU A 443 0.07 -17.12 -19.71
N ASN A 444 -1.12 -16.80 -19.19
CA ASN A 444 -1.97 -17.73 -18.47
C ASN A 444 -2.73 -18.66 -19.41
N VAL A 445 -3.11 -18.15 -20.59
CA VAL A 445 -3.78 -18.95 -21.63
C VAL A 445 -2.78 -19.94 -22.24
N VAL A 446 -1.53 -19.49 -22.49
CA VAL A 446 -0.43 -20.34 -22.98
C VAL A 446 -0.08 -21.43 -21.98
N LYS A 447 0.08 -21.09 -20.68
CA LYS A 447 0.39 -22.07 -19.64
C LYS A 447 -0.74 -23.07 -19.39
N SER A 448 -1.98 -22.72 -19.75
CA SER A 448 -3.16 -23.60 -19.72
C SER A 448 -3.31 -24.39 -18.40
N THR A 449 -2.99 -23.76 -17.27
CA THR A 449 -2.98 -24.49 -15.99
C THR A 449 -4.42 -24.69 -15.52
N LEU A 450 -4.81 -25.94 -15.25
CA LEU A 450 -6.16 -26.35 -14.82
C LEU A 450 -6.73 -25.48 -13.68
N ASN A 451 -5.89 -25.06 -12.73
CA ASN A 451 -6.29 -24.21 -11.60
C ASN A 451 -6.78 -22.81 -12.02
N ILE A 452 -6.26 -22.28 -13.13
CA ILE A 452 -6.60 -20.94 -13.63
C ILE A 452 -8.00 -20.98 -14.24
N ALA A 453 -8.27 -21.95 -15.11
CA ALA A 453 -9.59 -22.14 -15.70
C ALA A 453 -10.66 -22.42 -14.62
N ALA A 454 -10.35 -23.25 -13.62
CA ALA A 454 -11.25 -23.52 -12.50
C ALA A 454 -11.54 -22.26 -11.66
N THR A 455 -10.51 -21.44 -11.39
CA THR A 455 -10.70 -20.17 -10.67
C THR A 455 -11.61 -19.23 -11.43
N PHE A 456 -11.44 -19.11 -12.75
CA PHE A 456 -12.31 -18.29 -13.58
C PHE A 456 -13.73 -18.85 -13.73
N ALA A 457 -13.90 -20.17 -13.74
CA ALA A 457 -15.22 -20.79 -13.77
C ALA A 457 -16.02 -20.57 -12.47
N SER A 458 -15.32 -20.38 -11.34
CA SER A 458 -15.94 -20.16 -10.03
C SER A 458 -16.30 -18.71 -9.71
N ARG A 459 -15.65 -17.76 -10.38
CA ARG A 459 -15.87 -16.31 -10.23
C ARG A 459 -16.91 -15.86 -11.22
#